data_AF-A0A2X2JRP4-F1
#
_entry.id   AF-A0A2X2JRP4-F1
#
_cell.length_a   1.000
_cell.length_b   1.000
_cell.length_c   1.000
_cell.angle_alpha   90.00
_cell.angle_beta   90.00
_cell.angle_gamma   90.00
#
_symmetry.space_group_name_H-M   'P 1'
#
loop_
_entity.id
_entity.type
_entity.pdbx_description
1 polymer ?
#
loop_
_entity_poly.entity_id
_entity_poly.type
_entity_poly.pdbx_seq_one_letter_code
_entity_poly.pdbx_strand_id
1 'polypeptide(L)'
;MVSNGKQLVGIAIIPQPGTNYLDIANNFYKMLDQIKEDLPQDIILNIASDNTTFIKKSVEEVAETLLISIILVTLIIYFFFRDWGIALRPLLDIPVSLIATFFIMYIFGFSINVLTLLAIVLATGLVVDDGSLLPKISSRKLKKECLQLKPR
;
A
#
# COMPACT_ATOMS: atom_id res chain seq x y z
N MET A 1 21.43 32.98 -11.84
CA MET A 1 22.10 32.56 -10.58
C MET A 1 23.58 32.34 -10.90
N VAL A 2 24.52 32.53 -9.97
CA VAL A 2 25.95 32.32 -10.23
C VAL A 2 26.48 31.35 -9.18
N SER A 3 27.15 30.28 -9.62
CA SER A 3 27.88 29.36 -8.74
C SER A 3 29.30 29.23 -9.24
N ASN A 4 30.29 29.43 -8.36
CA ASN A 4 31.72 29.42 -8.69
C ASN A 4 32.11 30.32 -9.89
N GLY A 5 31.48 31.50 -10.03
CA GLY A 5 31.79 32.45 -11.11
C GLY A 5 31.25 32.08 -12.49
N LYS A 6 30.56 30.93 -12.64
CA LYS A 6 29.89 30.52 -13.89
C LYS A 6 28.40 30.87 -13.85
N GLN A 7 27.88 31.34 -14.99
CA GLN A 7 26.50 31.77 -15.15
C GLN A 7 25.58 30.54 -15.20
N LEU A 8 24.62 30.46 -14.28
CA LEU A 8 23.68 29.35 -14.19
C LEU A 8 22.31 29.73 -14.73
N VAL A 9 21.73 28.81 -15.51
CA VAL A 9 20.32 28.78 -15.88
C VAL A 9 19.67 27.63 -15.12
N GLY A 10 18.61 27.94 -14.37
CA GLY A 10 17.83 26.95 -13.65
C GLY A 10 16.51 26.68 -14.37
N ILE A 11 16.17 25.41 -14.55
CA ILE A 11 14.88 24.97 -15.08
C ILE A 11 14.19 24.17 -13.99
N ALA A 12 12.96 24.54 -13.65
CA ALA A 12 12.13 23.83 -12.70
C ALA A 12 11.06 23.03 -13.45
N ILE A 13 10.96 21.74 -13.14
CA ILE A 13 9.93 20.86 -13.71
C ILE A 13 8.93 20.56 -12.60
N ILE A 14 7.67 20.90 -12.83
CA ILE A 14 6.58 20.74 -11.87
C ILE A 14 5.58 19.74 -12.45
N PRO A 15 5.27 18.63 -11.75
CA PRO A 15 4.33 17.64 -12.21
C PRO A 15 2.89 18.17 -12.17
N GLN A 16 2.08 17.72 -13.13
CA GLN A 16 0.66 18.07 -13.19
C GLN A 16 -0.17 17.21 -12.21
N PRO A 17 -1.26 17.74 -11.63
CA PRO A 17 -2.11 16.97 -10.73
C PRO A 17 -2.70 15.75 -11.45
N GLY A 18 -2.67 14.58 -10.79
CA GLY A 18 -3.16 13.31 -11.33
C GLY A 18 -2.14 12.49 -12.15
N THR A 19 -0.89 12.96 -12.23
CA THR A 19 0.18 12.23 -12.93
C THR A 19 1.08 11.44 -11.99
N ASN A 20 1.69 10.37 -12.49
CA ASN A 20 2.63 9.57 -11.72
C ASN A 20 4.02 10.21 -11.70
N TYR A 21 4.48 10.56 -10.50
CA TYR A 21 5.78 11.20 -10.26
C TYR A 21 6.96 10.34 -10.71
N LEU A 22 6.89 9.00 -10.54
CA LEU A 22 7.96 8.09 -10.95
C LEU A 22 8.07 8.00 -12.47
N ASP A 23 6.94 8.02 -13.18
CA ASP A 23 6.93 7.96 -14.65
C ASP A 23 7.49 9.25 -15.26
N ILE A 24 7.14 10.40 -14.67
CA ILE A 24 7.72 11.70 -15.07
C ILE A 24 9.22 11.71 -14.81
N ALA A 25 9.68 11.21 -13.67
CA ALA A 25 11.10 11.11 -13.33
C ALA A 25 11.86 10.28 -14.38
N ASN A 26 11.36 9.09 -14.68
CA ASN A 26 11.99 8.17 -15.64
C ASN A 26 12.07 8.80 -17.04
N ASN A 27 11.01 9.48 -17.48
CA ASN A 27 11.01 10.17 -18.77
C ASN A 27 11.93 11.38 -18.78
N PHE A 28 12.02 12.11 -17.66
CA PHE A 28 12.96 13.22 -17.51
C PHE A 28 14.41 12.74 -17.64
N TYR A 29 14.81 11.67 -16.93
CA TYR A 29 16.16 11.12 -17.01
C TYR A 29 16.49 10.62 -18.43
N LYS A 30 15.56 9.94 -19.10
CA LYS A 30 15.73 9.54 -20.51
C LYS A 30 15.98 10.73 -21.44
N MET A 31 15.19 11.78 -21.32
CA MET A 31 15.35 12.98 -22.13
C MET A 31 16.65 13.72 -21.77
N LEU A 32 17.00 13.76 -20.48
CA LEU A 32 18.23 14.37 -19.99
C LEU A 32 19.46 13.69 -20.58
N ASP A 33 19.46 12.36 -20.66
CA ASP A 33 20.58 11.60 -21.22
C ASP A 33 20.69 11.81 -22.74
N GLN A 34 19.57 11.90 -23.46
CA GLN A 34 19.57 12.27 -24.89
C GLN A 34 20.14 13.69 -25.11
N ILE A 35 19.71 14.66 -24.29
CA ILE A 35 20.16 16.04 -24.41
C ILE A 35 21.65 16.17 -24.05
N LYS A 36 22.16 15.38 -23.11
CA LYS A 36 23.60 15.35 -22.77
C LYS A 36 24.47 14.91 -23.95
N GLU A 37 24.00 14.03 -24.82
CA GLU A 37 24.75 13.60 -26.01
C GLU A 37 24.88 14.72 -27.06
N ASP A 38 23.86 15.56 -27.18
CA ASP A 38 23.83 16.67 -28.14
C ASP A 38 24.45 17.98 -27.61
N LEU A 39 24.83 18.03 -26.33
CA LEU A 39 25.33 19.24 -25.69
C LEU A 39 26.85 19.45 -25.95
N PRO A 40 27.27 20.68 -26.26
CA PRO A 40 28.70 21.00 -26.37
C PRO A 40 29.40 20.84 -25.02
N GLN A 41 30.67 20.42 -25.04
CA GLN A 41 31.48 20.08 -23.85
C GLN A 41 31.63 21.22 -22.82
N ASP A 42 31.27 22.46 -23.17
CA ASP A 42 31.35 23.62 -22.29
C ASP A 42 30.12 23.79 -21.38
N ILE A 43 29.04 23.02 -21.59
CA ILE A 43 27.81 23.08 -20.79
C ILE A 43 27.76 21.89 -19.82
N ILE A 44 27.77 22.16 -18.52
CA ILE A 44 27.67 21.15 -17.46
C ILE A 44 26.24 21.17 -16.90
N LEU A 45 25.48 20.11 -17.15
CA LEU A 45 24.17 19.89 -16.54
C LEU A 45 24.34 19.30 -15.14
N ASN A 46 23.73 19.94 -14.14
CA ASN A 46 23.69 19.41 -12.79
C ASN A 46 22.27 19.47 -12.23
N ILE A 47 21.87 18.42 -11.52
CA ILE A 47 20.55 18.33 -10.89
C ILE A 47 20.68 18.93 -9.49
N ALA A 48 20.07 20.10 -9.29
CA ALA A 48 20.17 20.81 -8.01
C ALA A 48 19.29 20.19 -6.91
N SER A 49 18.11 19.67 -7.27
CA SER A 49 17.18 19.05 -6.34
C SER A 49 16.28 18.07 -7.08
N ASP A 50 16.21 16.84 -6.59
CA ASP A 50 15.35 15.80 -7.12
C ASP A 50 14.53 15.14 -6.00
N ASN A 51 13.25 15.48 -5.95
CA ASN A 51 12.30 14.90 -5.00
C ASN A 51 11.93 13.46 -5.35
N THR A 52 12.15 13.01 -6.58
CA THR A 52 11.74 11.69 -7.07
C THR A 52 12.59 10.58 -6.46
N THR A 53 13.87 10.87 -6.19
CA THR A 53 14.77 9.95 -5.48
C THR A 53 14.27 9.66 -4.06
N PHE A 54 13.81 10.69 -3.34
CA PHE A 54 13.23 10.51 -2.00
C PHE A 54 11.95 9.68 -2.06
N ILE A 55 11.04 9.98 -3.00
CA ILE A 55 9.81 9.22 -3.21
C ILE A 55 10.11 7.75 -3.50
N LYS A 56 11.05 7.46 -4.40
CA LYS A 56 11.44 6.08 -4.74
C LYS A 56 11.95 5.32 -3.53
N LYS A 57 12.82 5.95 -2.72
CA LYS A 57 13.35 5.35 -1.49
C LYS A 57 12.26 5.10 -0.47
N SER A 58 11.34 6.05 -0.27
CA SER A 58 10.19 5.88 0.63
C SER A 58 9.29 4.73 0.20
N VAL A 59 9.07 4.53 -1.10
CA VAL A 59 8.27 3.39 -1.61
C VAL A 59 8.96 2.06 -1.31
N GLU A 60 10.28 1.98 -1.50
CA GLU A 60 11.07 0.78 -1.19
C GLU A 60 11.07 0.45 0.31
N GLU A 61 11.30 1.46 1.16
CA GLU A 61 11.26 1.31 2.63
C GLU A 61 9.86 0.88 3.13
N VAL A 62 8.79 1.43 2.54
CA VAL A 62 7.42 1.04 2.86
C VAL A 62 7.14 -0.41 2.44
N ALA A 63 7.62 -0.82 1.27
CA ALA A 63 7.47 -2.20 0.80
C ALA A 63 8.19 -3.20 1.72
N GLU A 64 9.41 -2.88 2.15
CA GLU A 64 10.17 -3.69 3.11
C GLU A 64 9.44 -3.78 4.46
N THR A 65 8.97 -2.64 4.98
CA THR A 65 8.24 -2.58 6.25
C THR A 65 6.94 -3.37 6.21
N LEU A 66 6.19 -3.29 5.10
CA LEU A 66 4.97 -4.09 4.90
C LEU A 66 5.26 -5.58 4.92
N LEU A 67 6.32 -6.02 4.25
CA LEU A 67 6.71 -7.43 4.22
C LEU A 67 7.08 -7.94 5.62
N ILE A 68 7.89 -7.17 6.36
CA ILE A 68 8.24 -7.49 7.76
C ILE A 68 6.99 -7.54 8.63
N SER A 69 6.08 -6.57 8.48
CA SER A 69 4.83 -6.50 9.26
C SER A 69 3.93 -7.71 9.03
N ILE A 70 3.73 -8.12 7.78
CA ILE A 70 2.91 -9.29 7.43
C ILE A 70 3.49 -10.56 8.06
N ILE A 71 4.80 -10.76 7.97
CA ILE A 71 5.49 -11.92 8.56
C ILE A 71 5.32 -11.92 10.08
N LEU A 72 5.55 -10.78 10.74
CA LEU A 72 5.50 -10.65 12.18
C LEU A 72 4.08 -10.88 12.73
N VAL A 73 3.07 -10.29 12.09
CA VAL A 73 1.66 -10.48 12.44
C VAL A 73 1.27 -11.95 12.27
N THR A 74 1.68 -12.58 11.18
CA THR A 74 1.41 -14.01 10.95
C THR A 74 2.02 -14.89 12.05
N LEU A 75 3.27 -14.62 12.44
CA LEU A 75 3.96 -15.34 13.51
C LEU A 75 3.26 -15.19 14.86
N ILE A 76 2.87 -13.97 15.24
CA ILE A 76 2.18 -13.71 16.50
C ILE A 76 0.83 -14.44 16.53
N ILE A 77 0.02 -14.35 15.48
CA ILE A 77 -1.28 -15.01 15.46
C ILE A 77 -1.11 -16.52 15.48
N TYR A 78 -0.13 -17.06 14.75
CA TYR A 78 0.19 -18.48 14.79
C TYR A 78 0.60 -18.93 16.20
N PHE A 79 1.40 -18.14 16.92
CA PHE A 79 1.81 -18.48 18.29
C PHE A 79 0.61 -18.59 19.25
N PHE A 80 -0.35 -17.68 19.15
CA PHE A 80 -1.55 -17.71 19.99
C PHE A 80 -2.53 -18.83 19.64
N PHE A 81 -2.72 -19.13 18.36
CA PHE A 81 -3.77 -20.05 17.91
C PHE A 81 -3.27 -21.47 17.59
N ARG A 82 -1.98 -21.65 17.27
CA ARG A 82 -1.35 -22.91 16.82
C ARG A 82 -2.09 -23.60 15.66
N ASP A 83 -2.87 -22.83 14.90
CA ASP A 83 -3.71 -23.29 13.79
C ASP A 83 -3.58 -22.30 12.62
N TRP A 84 -3.05 -22.79 11.50
CA TRP A 84 -2.81 -22.01 10.29
C TRP A 84 -4.10 -21.43 9.70
N GLY A 85 -5.23 -22.13 9.81
CA GLY A 85 -6.52 -21.69 9.29
C GLY A 85 -7.18 -20.61 10.14
N ILE A 86 -6.79 -20.46 11.40
CA ILE A 86 -7.25 -19.34 12.24
C ILE A 86 -6.32 -18.13 12.06
N ALA A 87 -5.02 -18.37 11.87
CA ALA A 87 -4.04 -17.30 11.69
C ALA A 87 -4.17 -16.53 10.36
N LEU A 88 -4.54 -17.21 9.28
CA LEU A 88 -4.64 -16.60 7.95
C LEU A 88 -5.93 -15.80 7.71
N ARG A 89 -6.95 -15.97 8.55
CA ARG A 89 -8.26 -15.35 8.35
C ARG A 89 -8.20 -13.81 8.38
N PRO A 90 -7.69 -13.18 9.45
CA PRO A 90 -7.61 -11.71 9.52
C PRO A 90 -6.74 -11.11 8.42
N LEU A 91 -5.71 -11.83 7.97
CA LEU A 91 -4.79 -11.39 6.93
C LEU A 91 -5.49 -11.21 5.57
N LEU A 92 -6.51 -12.02 5.27
CA LEU A 92 -7.28 -11.92 4.03
C LEU A 92 -8.56 -11.08 4.22
N ASP A 93 -9.24 -11.21 5.36
CA ASP A 93 -10.52 -10.53 5.60
C ASP A 93 -10.36 -8.99 5.60
N ILE A 94 -9.29 -8.47 6.23
CA ILE A 94 -9.04 -7.03 6.32
C ILE A 94 -8.85 -6.40 4.93
N PRO A 95 -7.89 -6.82 4.09
CA PRO A 95 -7.69 -6.21 2.77
C PRO A 95 -8.89 -6.39 1.84
N VAL A 96 -9.57 -7.55 1.87
CA VAL A 96 -10.77 -7.78 1.05
C VAL A 96 -11.89 -6.81 1.41
N SER A 97 -12.15 -6.58 2.70
CA SER A 97 -13.18 -5.62 3.15
C SER A 97 -12.86 -4.18 2.72
N LEU A 98 -11.58 -3.81 2.76
CA LEU A 98 -11.12 -2.47 2.38
C LEU A 98 -11.30 -2.23 0.88
N ILE A 99 -10.89 -3.20 0.05
CA ILE A 99 -11.05 -3.15 -1.41
C ILE A 99 -12.52 -3.06 -1.79
N ALA A 100 -13.38 -3.88 -1.15
CA ALA A 100 -14.82 -3.83 -1.38
C ALA A 100 -15.42 -2.46 -1.04
N THR A 101 -14.99 -1.86 0.08
CA THR A 101 -15.48 -0.56 0.52
C THR A 101 -15.06 0.56 -0.45
N PHE A 102 -13.79 0.59 -0.87
CA PHE A 102 -13.33 1.57 -1.85
C PHE A 102 -13.99 1.38 -3.22
N PHE A 103 -14.25 0.14 -3.63
CA PHE A 103 -14.96 -0.15 -4.88
C PHE A 103 -16.38 0.41 -4.88
N ILE A 104 -17.13 0.20 -3.80
CA ILE A 104 -18.48 0.77 -3.64
C ILE A 104 -18.40 2.29 -3.60
N MET A 105 -17.50 2.87 -2.80
CA MET A 105 -17.32 4.32 -2.74
C MET A 105 -17.03 4.94 -4.11
N TYR A 106 -16.22 4.28 -4.92
CA TYR A 106 -15.90 4.72 -6.28
C TYR A 106 -17.15 4.76 -7.17
N ILE A 107 -18.00 3.72 -7.13
CA ILE A 107 -19.25 3.68 -7.92
C ILE A 107 -20.22 4.80 -7.52
N PHE A 108 -20.32 5.09 -6.22
CA PHE A 108 -21.21 6.14 -5.70
C PHE A 108 -20.61 7.56 -5.77
N GLY A 109 -19.38 7.71 -6.26
CA GLY A 109 -18.70 9.00 -6.34
C GLY A 109 -18.37 9.61 -4.98
N PHE A 110 -18.26 8.79 -3.92
CA PHE A 110 -17.87 9.28 -2.60
C PHE A 110 -16.39 9.68 -2.59
N SER A 111 -16.11 10.85 -2.02
CA SER A 111 -14.75 11.32 -1.79
C SER A 111 -14.19 10.82 -0.46
N ILE A 112 -12.88 10.58 -0.42
CA ILE A 112 -12.16 10.19 0.80
C ILE A 112 -12.00 11.44 1.68
N ASN A 113 -12.72 11.48 2.79
CA ASN A 113 -12.64 12.51 3.81
C ASN A 113 -12.59 11.90 5.23
N VAL A 114 -12.41 12.73 6.25
CA VAL A 114 -12.29 12.30 7.65
C VAL A 114 -13.52 11.51 8.13
N LEU A 115 -14.74 11.90 7.74
CA LEU A 115 -15.97 11.17 8.08
C LEU A 115 -15.98 9.77 7.46
N THR A 116 -15.63 9.65 6.19
CA THR A 116 -15.58 8.34 5.51
C THR A 116 -14.48 7.45 6.05
N LEU A 117 -13.31 8.01 6.40
CA LEU A 117 -12.23 7.25 7.03
C LEU A 117 -12.65 6.72 8.40
N LEU A 118 -13.32 7.54 9.21
CA LEU A 118 -13.86 7.12 10.50
C LEU A 118 -14.90 6.00 10.34
N ALA A 119 -15.80 6.11 9.34
CA ALA A 119 -16.77 5.07 9.03
C ALA A 119 -16.09 3.76 8.60
N ILE A 120 -15.05 3.81 7.75
CA ILE A 120 -14.29 2.63 7.31
C ILE A 120 -13.61 1.94 8.50
N VAL A 121 -12.97 2.71 9.39
CA VAL A 121 -12.29 2.15 10.57
C VAL A 121 -13.29 1.46 11.51
N LEU A 122 -14.46 2.06 11.75
CA LEU A 122 -15.51 1.44 12.57
C LEU A 122 -16.09 0.19 11.91
N ALA A 123 -16.37 0.25 10.61
CA ALA A 123 -16.93 -0.87 9.86
C ALA A 123 -15.96 -2.05 9.79
N THR A 124 -14.67 -1.80 9.55
CA THR A 124 -13.65 -2.85 9.51
C THR A 124 -13.49 -3.54 10.86
N GLY A 125 -13.57 -2.81 11.97
CA GLY A 125 -13.59 -3.41 13.32
C GLY A 125 -14.76 -4.39 13.50
N LEU A 126 -15.96 -3.99 13.08
CA LEU A 126 -17.16 -4.81 13.22
C LEU A 126 -17.13 -6.08 12.33
N VAL A 127 -16.59 -5.98 11.12
CA VAL A 127 -16.47 -7.13 10.18
C VAL A 127 -15.52 -8.21 10.71
N VAL A 128 -14.42 -7.83 11.35
CA VAL A 128 -13.44 -8.78 11.90
C VAL A 128 -14.02 -9.59 13.06
N ASP A 129 -14.87 -8.96 13.88
CA ASP A 129 -15.53 -9.62 15.01
C ASP A 129 -16.58 -10.65 14.52
N ASP A 130 -17.41 -10.31 13.53
CA ASP A 130 -18.50 -11.18 13.05
C ASP A 130 -18.04 -12.24 12.03
N GLY A 131 -17.16 -11.89 11.09
CA GLY A 131 -16.76 -12.76 9.99
C GLY A 131 -16.00 -14.03 10.41
N SER A 132 -15.30 -13.96 11.55
CA SER A 132 -14.49 -15.08 12.04
C SER A 132 -15.31 -16.21 12.71
N LEU A 133 -16.58 -15.97 13.05
CA LEU A 133 -17.40 -16.86 13.89
C LEU A 133 -18.19 -17.91 13.10
N LEU A 134 -18.62 -17.59 11.87
CA LEU A 134 -19.55 -18.43 11.08
C LEU A 134 -19.05 -19.87 10.85
N PRO A 135 -17.77 -20.12 10.47
CA PRO A 135 -17.29 -21.48 10.28
C PRO A 135 -17.14 -22.25 11.61
N LYS A 136 -16.81 -21.57 12.71
CA LYS A 136 -16.66 -22.18 14.04
C LYS A 136 -18.00 -22.70 14.57
N ILE A 137 -19.08 -21.97 14.31
CA ILE A 137 -20.44 -22.34 14.76
C ILE A 137 -20.91 -23.60 14.04
N SER A 138 -20.77 -23.66 12.71
CA SER A 138 -21.19 -24.84 11.92
C SER A 138 -20.45 -26.12 12.34
N SER A 139 -19.12 -26.06 12.48
CA SER A 139 -18.31 -27.21 12.90
C SER A 139 -18.62 -27.68 14.32
N ARG A 140 -18.90 -26.76 15.26
CA ARG A 140 -19.34 -27.13 16.62
C ARG A 140 -20.72 -27.77 16.62
N LYS A 141 -21.63 -27.33 15.75
CA LYS A 141 -22.99 -27.88 15.64
C LYS A 141 -22.96 -29.30 15.09
N LEU A 142 -22.19 -29.55 14.04
CA LEU A 142 -21.97 -30.90 13.49
C LEU A 142 -21.34 -31.85 14.51
N LYS A 143 -20.34 -31.36 15.27
CA LYS A 143 -19.67 -32.16 16.30
C LYS A 143 -20.59 -32.51 17.48
N LYS A 144 -21.54 -31.63 17.82
CA LYS A 144 -22.57 -31.91 18.84
C LYS A 144 -23.61 -32.92 18.34
N GLU A 145 -24.08 -32.79 17.09
CA GLU A 145 -25.05 -33.72 16.51
C GLU A 145 -24.48 -35.13 16.32
N CYS A 146 -23.22 -35.27 15.89
CA CYS A 146 -22.55 -36.57 15.82
C CYS A 146 -22.30 -37.22 17.19
N LEU A 147 -22.15 -36.44 18.27
CA LEU A 147 -21.97 -36.98 19.62
C LEU A 147 -23.28 -37.55 20.20
N GLN A 148 -24.43 -36.99 19.79
CA GLN A 148 -25.76 -37.44 20.19
C GLN A 148 -26.20 -38.73 19.47
N LEU A 149 -25.59 -39.04 18.32
CA LEU A 149 -25.91 -40.21 17.49
C LEU A 149 -25.00 -41.42 17.77
N LYS A 150 -24.09 -41.36 18.75
CA LYS A 150 -23.24 -42.49 19.12
C LYS A 150 -23.99 -43.40 20.11
N PRO A 151 -24.44 -44.60 19.72
CA PRO A 151 -25.07 -45.54 20.67
C PRO A 151 -24.04 -45.99 21.72
N ARG A 152 -24.52 -46.20 22.95
CA ARG A 152 -23.73 -46.69 24.10
C ARG A 152 -23.06 -48.02 23.81
#